data_AF-A0A1V8U9N7-F1
#
_entry.id   AF-A0A1V8U9N7-F1
#
_cell.length_a   1.000
_cell.length_b   1.000
_cell.length_c   1.000
_cell.angle_alpha   90.00
_cell.angle_beta   90.00
_cell.angle_gamma   90.00
#
_symmetry.space_group_name_H-M   'P 1'
#
loop_
_entity.id
_entity.type
_entity.pdbx_description
1 polymer ?
#
loop_
_entity_poly.entity_id
_entity_poly.type
_entity_poly.pdbx_seq_one_letter_code
_entity_poly.pdbx_strand_id
1 'polypeptide(L)'
;DALHMLGYKRLGWKDIRSRQLVQACIHGDLAPIVEQTRYYDAFEDLPWPHLYREMVELYPDARFILSLRRDDQTWLRSMERHLMRGRWSPYAHFYGADVYPGNEEMILQSYQNHTQTVRAFFGDKPHRFLEIVVDDGDANWAALIRFLGNPSDDLSMGAFPKSV
;
A
#
# COMPACT_ATOMS: atom_id res chain seq x y z
N ASP A 1 -2.01 -4.66 12.98
CA ASP A 1 -1.37 -3.97 11.84
C ASP A 1 0.13 -4.02 12.05
N ALA A 2 0.89 -4.46 11.03
CA ALA A 2 2.27 -4.89 11.22
C ALA A 2 3.23 -3.74 11.57
N LEU A 3 3.12 -2.60 10.86
CA LEU A 3 4.02 -1.47 11.09
C LEU A 3 3.75 -0.79 12.43
N HIS A 4 2.49 -0.73 12.85
CA HIS A 4 2.15 -0.25 14.18
C HIS A 4 2.74 -1.12 15.29
N MET A 5 2.72 -2.45 15.13
CA MET A 5 3.33 -3.38 16.10
C MET A 5 4.85 -3.25 16.15
N LEU A 6 5.48 -2.82 15.06
CA LEU A 6 6.91 -2.48 15.00
C LEU A 6 7.23 -1.07 15.54
N GLY A 7 6.24 -0.36 16.11
CA GLY A 7 6.41 0.94 16.76
C GLY A 7 6.26 2.16 15.85
N TYR A 8 5.95 1.99 14.56
CA TYR A 8 5.77 3.11 13.64
C TYR A 8 4.42 3.82 13.88
N LYS A 9 4.43 5.15 13.86
CA LYS A 9 3.22 5.96 13.83
C LYS A 9 2.66 5.97 12.40
N ARG A 10 1.82 5.00 12.08
CA ARG A 10 1.26 4.82 10.73
C ARG A 10 -0.01 5.65 10.46
N LEU A 11 -0.24 5.95 9.19
CA LEU A 11 -1.50 6.44 8.63
C LEU A 11 -2.02 5.47 7.56
N GLY A 12 -2.99 4.63 7.93
CA GLY A 12 -3.84 3.89 6.97
C GLY A 12 -5.15 4.61 6.65
N TRP A 13 -6.13 3.90 6.11
CA TRP A 13 -7.42 4.51 5.75
C TRP A 13 -8.15 5.21 6.92
N LYS A 14 -8.44 6.50 6.74
CA LYS A 14 -9.20 7.37 7.65
C LYS A 14 -10.22 8.17 6.86
N ASP A 15 -11.42 7.62 6.70
CA ASP A 15 -12.52 8.05 5.81
C ASP A 15 -12.42 9.50 5.28
N ILE A 16 -12.84 10.52 6.05
CA ILE A 16 -12.86 11.93 5.59
C ILE A 16 -11.47 12.39 5.08
N ARG A 17 -10.42 12.11 5.86
CA ARG A 17 -9.06 12.53 5.53
C ARG A 17 -8.54 11.82 4.30
N SER A 18 -8.63 10.50 4.24
CA SER A 18 -8.13 9.72 3.10
C SER A 18 -8.87 10.09 1.82
N ARG A 19 -10.19 10.39 1.89
CA ARG A 19 -10.92 10.92 0.74
C ARG A 19 -10.38 12.27 0.26
N GLN A 20 -10.06 13.18 1.17
CA GLN A 20 -9.44 14.47 0.82
C GLN A 20 -8.07 14.27 0.15
N LEU A 21 -7.23 13.39 0.72
CA LEU A 21 -5.91 13.09 0.14
C LEU A 21 -6.03 12.43 -1.24
N VAL A 22 -7.01 11.53 -1.43
CA VAL A 22 -7.29 10.95 -2.73
C VAL A 22 -7.70 12.01 -3.75
N GLN A 23 -8.57 12.95 -3.38
CA GLN A 23 -8.91 14.06 -4.27
C GLN A 23 -7.71 14.93 -4.60
N ALA A 24 -6.85 15.23 -3.63
CA ALA A 24 -5.63 16.00 -3.86
C ALA A 24 -4.69 15.26 -4.82
N CYS A 25 -4.45 13.97 -4.59
CA CYS A 25 -3.66 13.11 -5.47
C CYS A 25 -4.20 13.11 -6.92
N ILE A 26 -5.51 12.97 -7.11
CA ILE A 26 -6.14 12.95 -8.45
C ILE A 26 -5.95 14.29 -9.18
N HIS A 27 -5.96 15.40 -8.44
CA HIS A 27 -5.73 16.74 -9.02
C HIS A 27 -4.25 17.12 -9.12
N GLY A 28 -3.32 16.24 -8.72
CA GLY A 28 -1.89 16.54 -8.69
C GLY A 28 -1.48 17.57 -7.62
N ASP A 29 -2.33 17.81 -6.63
CA ASP A 29 -2.03 18.70 -5.51
C ASP A 29 -1.28 17.95 -4.40
N LEU A 30 0.04 18.13 -4.37
CA LEU A 30 0.90 17.51 -3.37
C LEU A 30 0.93 18.25 -2.04
N ALA A 31 0.45 19.50 -1.94
CA ALA A 31 0.54 20.27 -0.71
C ALA A 31 -0.13 19.58 0.50
N PRO A 32 -1.39 19.11 0.43
CA PRO A 32 -2.00 18.40 1.55
C PRO A 32 -1.38 17.02 1.79
N ILE A 33 -0.84 16.37 0.76
CA ILE A 33 -0.12 15.09 0.90
C ILE A 33 1.14 15.30 1.75
N VAL A 34 1.99 16.25 1.35
CA VAL A 34 3.25 16.59 2.03
C VAL A 34 3.00 17.12 3.45
N GLU A 35 1.87 17.79 3.68
CA GLU A 35 1.55 18.21 5.04
C GLU A 35 1.25 17.00 5.95
N GLN A 36 0.59 15.96 5.44
CA GLN A 36 0.35 14.75 6.22
C GLN A 36 1.63 14.00 6.56
N THR A 37 2.64 14.05 5.69
CA THR A 37 3.88 13.29 5.91
C THR A 37 4.71 13.80 7.09
N ARG A 38 4.42 15.01 7.59
CA ARG A 38 5.05 15.58 8.80
C ARG A 38 4.65 14.89 10.10
N TYR A 39 3.53 14.15 10.10
CA TYR A 39 2.89 13.66 11.31
C TYR A 39 3.00 12.16 11.53
N TYR A 40 3.49 11.40 10.55
CA TYR A 40 3.46 9.94 10.54
C TYR A 40 4.75 9.38 9.94
N ASP A 41 5.11 8.17 10.34
CA ASP A 41 6.34 7.50 9.91
C ASP A 41 6.09 6.53 8.75
N ALA A 42 4.85 6.09 8.57
CA ALA A 42 4.45 5.10 7.57
C ALA A 42 3.06 5.38 7.01
N PHE A 43 2.85 5.06 5.74
CA PHE A 43 1.62 5.35 5.02
C PHE A 43 1.18 4.16 4.18
N GLU A 44 -0.12 3.89 4.18
CA GLU A 44 -0.73 2.76 3.49
C GLU A 44 -2.16 3.12 3.04
N ASP A 45 -2.75 2.25 2.21
CA ASP A 45 -4.00 2.50 1.48
C ASP A 45 -3.93 3.72 0.54
N LEU A 46 -5.00 3.95 -0.22
CA LEU A 46 -5.08 5.09 -1.15
C LEU A 46 -4.95 6.43 -0.39
N PRO A 47 -4.21 7.41 -0.94
CA PRO A 47 -3.59 7.43 -2.28
C PRO A 47 -2.13 6.94 -2.35
N TRP A 48 -1.52 6.56 -1.24
CA TRP A 48 -0.07 6.42 -1.09
C TRP A 48 0.63 5.49 -2.09
N PRO A 49 0.05 4.34 -2.50
CA PRO A 49 0.65 3.49 -3.53
C PRO A 49 0.92 4.21 -4.85
N HIS A 50 0.19 5.28 -5.17
CA HIS A 50 0.35 6.04 -6.42
C HIS A 50 1.29 7.24 -6.30
N LEU A 51 1.79 7.55 -5.10
CA LEU A 51 2.65 8.70 -4.80
C LEU A 51 4.10 8.30 -4.52
N TYR A 52 4.46 7.03 -4.74
CA TYR A 52 5.76 6.49 -4.37
C TYR A 52 6.94 7.17 -5.09
N ARG A 53 6.74 7.71 -6.29
CA ARG A 53 7.78 8.40 -7.06
C ARG A 53 8.13 9.73 -6.41
N GLU A 54 7.11 10.50 -6.08
CA GLU A 54 7.20 11.77 -5.37
C GLU A 54 7.79 11.54 -3.97
N MET A 55 7.34 10.49 -3.27
CA MET A 55 7.87 10.17 -1.94
C MET A 55 9.35 9.75 -1.97
N VAL A 56 9.82 9.09 -3.03
CA VAL A 56 11.24 8.74 -3.19
C VAL A 56 12.12 9.99 -3.28
N GLU A 57 11.64 11.03 -3.96
CA GLU A 57 12.34 12.31 -4.12
C GLU A 57 12.30 13.13 -2.83
N LEU A 58 11.13 13.22 -2.19
CA LEU A 58 10.92 13.99 -0.97
C LEU A 58 11.63 13.38 0.25
N TYR A 59 11.72 12.05 0.31
CA TYR A 59 12.29 11.32 1.43
C TYR A 59 13.36 10.33 0.94
N PRO A 60 14.62 10.76 0.75
CA PRO A 60 15.69 9.90 0.22
C PRO A 60 15.98 8.65 1.07
N ASP A 61 15.68 8.69 2.37
CA ASP A 61 15.90 7.57 3.29
C ASP A 61 14.66 6.70 3.51
N ALA A 62 13.51 7.06 2.90
CA ALA A 62 12.29 6.27 3.02
C ALA A 62 12.44 4.89 2.37
N ARG A 63 11.79 3.91 2.99
CA ARG A 63 11.67 2.53 2.52
C ARG A 63 10.24 2.24 2.05
N PHE A 64 10.11 1.37 1.06
CA PHE A 64 8.85 1.07 0.37
C PHE A 64 8.59 -0.42 0.43
N ILE A 65 7.35 -0.77 0.78
CA ILE A 65 6.90 -2.16 0.89
C ILE A 65 5.75 -2.35 -0.10
N LEU A 66 5.94 -3.23 -1.09
CA LEU A 66 4.87 -3.67 -1.98
C LEU A 66 4.22 -4.92 -1.38
N SER A 67 3.00 -4.76 -0.86
CA SER A 67 2.20 -5.86 -0.35
C SER A 67 1.42 -6.54 -1.48
N LEU A 68 1.64 -7.84 -1.65
CA LEU A 68 1.01 -8.67 -2.67
C LEU A 68 0.11 -9.72 -2.03
N ARG A 69 -0.86 -10.20 -2.80
CA ARG A 69 -1.56 -11.46 -2.49
C ARG A 69 -0.78 -12.62 -3.12
N ARG A 70 -1.04 -13.84 -2.65
CA ARG A 70 -0.32 -15.04 -3.14
C ARG A 70 -0.40 -15.25 -4.65
N ASP A 71 -1.48 -14.78 -5.26
CA ASP A 71 -1.73 -14.84 -6.69
C ASP A 71 -2.77 -13.78 -7.10
N ASP A 72 -2.81 -13.48 -8.39
CA ASP A 72 -3.68 -12.49 -9.01
C ASP A 72 -5.18 -12.78 -8.81
N GLN A 73 -5.57 -14.05 -8.84
CA GLN A 73 -6.98 -14.45 -8.67
C GLN A 73 -7.43 -14.25 -7.21
N THR A 74 -6.54 -14.47 -6.26
CA THR A 74 -6.76 -14.19 -4.84
C THR A 74 -6.90 -12.69 -4.59
N TRP A 75 -6.12 -11.86 -5.29
CA TRP A 75 -6.30 -10.41 -5.27
C TRP A 75 -7.62 -9.98 -5.91
N LEU A 76 -7.96 -10.51 -7.09
CA LEU A 76 -9.17 -10.15 -7.81
C LEU A 76 -10.45 -10.49 -7.03
N ARG A 77 -10.51 -11.67 -6.40
CA ARG A 77 -11.60 -12.04 -5.48
C ARG A 77 -11.69 -11.12 -4.26
N SER A 78 -10.56 -10.55 -3.81
CA SER A 78 -10.56 -9.57 -2.73
C SER A 78 -11.14 -8.24 -3.20
N MET A 79 -10.82 -7.83 -4.43
CA MET A 79 -11.38 -6.62 -5.03
C MET A 79 -12.88 -6.73 -5.29
N GLU A 80 -13.39 -7.89 -5.69
CA GLU A 80 -14.82 -8.16 -5.78
C GLU A 80 -15.53 -7.80 -4.47
N ARG A 81 -15.09 -8.38 -3.36
CA ARG A 81 -15.65 -8.12 -2.02
C ARG A 81 -15.50 -6.65 -1.62
N HIS A 82 -14.38 -6.02 -1.97
CA HIS A 82 -14.10 -4.62 -1.63
C HIS A 82 -15.06 -3.68 -2.36
N LEU A 83 -15.20 -3.82 -3.68
CA LEU A 83 -16.05 -2.96 -4.51
C LEU A 83 -17.55 -3.21 -4.28
N MET A 84 -17.94 -4.41 -3.85
CA MET A 84 -19.31 -4.70 -3.44
C MET A 84 -19.75 -3.97 -2.15
N ARG A 85 -18.83 -3.42 -1.35
CA ARG A 85 -19.17 -2.66 -0.13
C ARG A 85 -19.77 -1.27 -0.44
N GLY A 86 -19.55 -0.77 -1.65
CA GLY A 86 -20.10 0.52 -2.06
C GLY A 86 -19.31 1.12 -3.20
N ARG A 87 -20.04 1.74 -4.13
CA ARG A 87 -19.46 2.46 -5.24
C ARG A 87 -18.82 3.77 -4.76
N TRP A 88 -17.60 4.02 -5.19
CA TRP A 88 -16.91 5.29 -4.96
C TRP A 88 -16.10 5.65 -6.21
N SER A 89 -16.46 6.77 -6.86
CA SER A 89 -15.94 7.12 -8.19
C SER A 89 -14.41 7.18 -8.31
N PRO A 90 -13.63 7.58 -7.28
CA PRO A 90 -12.16 7.53 -7.35
C PRO A 90 -11.57 6.14 -7.57
N TYR A 91 -12.30 5.06 -7.28
CA TYR A 91 -11.84 3.71 -7.64
C TYR A 91 -11.58 3.56 -9.14
N ALA A 92 -12.36 4.23 -10.01
CA ALA A 92 -12.12 4.18 -11.44
C ALA A 92 -10.76 4.79 -11.84
N HIS A 93 -10.24 5.75 -11.07
CA HIS A 93 -8.92 6.34 -11.31
C HIS A 93 -7.78 5.37 -10.98
N PHE A 94 -7.90 4.60 -9.90
CA PHE A 94 -6.83 3.71 -9.42
C PHE A 94 -6.92 2.28 -9.96
N TYR A 95 -8.14 1.78 -10.16
CA TYR A 95 -8.43 0.40 -10.54
C TYR A 95 -9.05 0.27 -11.94
N GLY A 96 -9.20 1.37 -12.68
CA GLY A 96 -9.84 1.41 -13.99
C GLY A 96 -11.37 1.37 -13.95
N ALA A 97 -11.97 0.78 -12.91
CA ALA A 97 -13.42 0.76 -12.70
C ALA A 97 -13.81 0.95 -11.22
N ASP A 98 -15.00 1.50 -11.00
CA ASP A 98 -15.60 1.67 -9.67
C ASP A 98 -16.71 0.64 -9.36
N VAL A 99 -16.93 -0.32 -10.27
CA VAL A 99 -17.90 -1.42 -10.18
C VAL A 99 -17.23 -2.70 -10.70
N TYR A 100 -17.34 -3.79 -9.94
CA TYR A 100 -16.68 -5.06 -10.28
C TYR A 100 -17.34 -5.81 -11.45
N PRO A 101 -18.66 -6.13 -11.43
CA PRO A 101 -19.26 -6.93 -12.50
C PRO A 101 -19.05 -6.31 -13.89
N GLY A 102 -18.45 -7.09 -14.79
CA GLY A 102 -18.17 -6.68 -16.18
C GLY A 102 -16.88 -5.87 -16.37
N ASN A 103 -16.10 -5.61 -15.31
CA ASN A 103 -14.82 -4.88 -15.37
C ASN A 103 -13.66 -5.70 -14.79
N GLU A 104 -13.83 -7.01 -14.61
CA GLU A 104 -12.88 -7.88 -13.92
C GLU A 104 -11.49 -7.85 -14.56
N GLU A 105 -11.43 -7.93 -15.89
CA GLU A 105 -10.17 -7.86 -16.64
C GLU A 105 -9.48 -6.51 -16.48
N MET A 106 -10.22 -5.40 -16.55
CA MET A 106 -9.67 -4.06 -16.39
C MET A 106 -9.10 -3.85 -14.98
N ILE A 107 -9.84 -4.30 -13.96
CA ILE A 107 -9.39 -4.25 -12.56
C ILE A 107 -8.14 -5.10 -12.38
N LEU A 108 -8.09 -6.30 -12.95
CA LEU A 108 -6.91 -7.16 -12.88
C LEU A 108 -5.70 -6.53 -13.59
N GLN A 109 -5.89 -6.00 -14.79
CA GLN A 109 -4.83 -5.31 -15.54
C GLN A 109 -4.28 -4.12 -14.76
N SER A 110 -5.13 -3.35 -14.07
CA SER A 110 -4.67 -2.22 -13.24
C SER A 110 -3.68 -2.67 -12.16
N TYR A 111 -3.94 -3.80 -11.49
CA TYR A 111 -3.05 -4.37 -10.47
C TYR A 111 -1.75 -4.91 -11.04
N GLN A 112 -1.83 -5.64 -12.16
CA GLN A 112 -0.66 -6.19 -12.83
C GLN A 112 0.25 -5.06 -13.32
N ASN A 113 -0.33 -4.04 -13.96
CA ASN A 113 0.40 -2.86 -14.44
C ASN A 113 1.03 -2.07 -13.30
N HIS A 114 0.29 -1.84 -12.21
CA HIS A 114 0.82 -1.16 -11.04
C HIS A 114 2.03 -1.91 -10.45
N THR A 115 1.86 -3.20 -10.19
CA THR A 115 2.91 -4.08 -9.64
C THR A 115 4.16 -4.09 -10.52
N GLN A 116 4.01 -4.25 -11.84
CA GLN A 116 5.14 -4.21 -12.77
C GLN A 116 5.83 -2.84 -12.79
N THR A 117 5.06 -1.76 -12.74
CA THR A 117 5.59 -0.39 -12.76
C THR A 117 6.36 -0.06 -11.48
N VAL A 118 5.88 -0.52 -10.31
CA VAL A 118 6.58 -0.37 -9.02
C VAL A 118 7.88 -1.18 -9.04
N ARG A 119 7.84 -2.44 -9.47
CA ARG A 119 9.03 -3.31 -9.62
C ARG A 119 10.08 -2.67 -10.52
N ALA A 120 9.66 -2.18 -11.69
CA ALA A 120 10.56 -1.54 -12.64
C ALA A 120 11.22 -0.29 -12.04
N PHE A 121 10.46 0.52 -11.30
CA PHE A 121 10.98 1.76 -10.70
C PHE A 121 12.00 1.52 -9.56
N PHE A 122 11.84 0.45 -8.80
CA PHE A 122 12.73 0.09 -7.69
C PHE A 122 13.80 -0.95 -8.05
N GLY A 123 13.86 -1.41 -9.30
CA GLY A 123 14.79 -2.46 -9.74
C GLY A 123 16.28 -2.15 -9.51
N ASP A 124 16.64 -0.87 -9.45
CA ASP A 124 17.98 -0.34 -9.17
C ASP A 124 18.16 0.14 -7.70
N LYS A 125 17.14 -0.03 -6.84
CA LYS A 125 17.11 0.47 -5.44
C LYS A 125 16.75 -0.64 -4.43
N PRO A 126 17.43 -1.81 -4.43
CA PRO A 126 17.02 -2.97 -3.62
C PRO A 126 17.07 -2.75 -2.11
N HIS A 127 17.84 -1.78 -1.61
CA HIS A 127 17.90 -1.43 -0.20
C HIS A 127 16.70 -0.59 0.28
N ARG A 128 15.91 -0.04 -0.66
CA ARG A 128 14.72 0.79 -0.37
C ARG A 128 13.42 0.07 -0.65
N PHE A 129 13.45 -1.16 -1.16
CA PHE A 129 12.27 -1.85 -1.64
C PHE A 129 12.18 -3.27 -1.08
N LEU A 130 10.99 -3.64 -0.60
CA LEU A 130 10.66 -4.98 -0.16
C LEU A 130 9.32 -5.40 -0.76
N GLU A 131 9.25 -6.62 -1.27
CA GLU A 131 7.98 -7.27 -1.58
C GLU A 131 7.62 -8.26 -0.47
N ILE A 132 6.35 -8.24 -0.06
CA ILE A 132 5.81 -9.23 0.88
C ILE A 132 4.53 -9.82 0.32
N VAL A 133 4.36 -11.13 0.46
CA VAL A 133 3.09 -11.80 0.20
C VAL A 133 2.34 -11.89 1.51
N VAL A 134 1.29 -11.09 1.68
CA VAL A 134 0.60 -10.96 2.98
C VAL A 134 -0.08 -12.27 3.42
N ASP A 135 -0.36 -13.16 2.47
CA ASP A 135 -0.91 -14.48 2.72
C ASP A 135 0.08 -15.45 3.41
N ASP A 136 1.38 -15.15 3.39
CA ASP A 136 2.43 -15.96 4.04
C ASP A 136 2.49 -15.79 5.56
N GLY A 137 1.67 -14.89 6.13
CA GLY A 137 1.50 -14.75 7.57
C GLY A 137 2.82 -14.46 8.29
N ASP A 138 3.12 -15.24 9.33
CA ASP A 138 4.24 -15.04 10.25
C ASP A 138 5.62 -15.02 9.57
N ALA A 139 5.75 -15.64 8.39
CA ALA A 139 6.97 -15.58 7.60
C ALA A 139 7.36 -14.14 7.21
N ASN A 140 6.38 -13.22 7.14
CA ASN A 140 6.62 -11.82 6.80
C ASN A 140 7.34 -11.04 7.91
N TRP A 141 7.29 -11.50 9.17
CA TRP A 141 7.96 -10.79 10.28
C TRP A 141 9.48 -10.70 10.07
N ALA A 142 10.10 -11.83 9.74
CA ALA A 142 11.54 -11.88 9.53
C ALA A 142 11.98 -10.98 8.35
N ALA A 143 11.15 -10.88 7.30
CA ALA A 143 11.41 -10.01 6.16
C ALA A 143 11.31 -8.53 6.54
N LEU A 144 10.23 -8.13 7.24
CA LEU A 144 10.03 -6.75 7.68
C LEU A 144 11.10 -6.28 8.66
N ILE A 145 11.42 -7.08 9.69
CA ILE A 145 12.41 -6.72 10.71
C ILE A 145 13.78 -6.47 10.06
N ARG A 146 14.22 -7.40 9.21
CA ARG A 146 15.49 -7.27 8.48
C ARG A 146 15.50 -6.04 7.58
N PHE A 147 14.43 -5.82 6.83
CA PHE A 147 14.35 -4.70 5.88
C PHE A 147 14.29 -3.34 6.58
N LEU A 148 13.52 -3.23 7.66
CA LEU A 148 13.35 -2.01 8.42
C LEU A 148 14.52 -1.76 9.40
N GLY A 149 15.44 -2.71 9.54
CA GLY A 149 16.62 -2.58 10.40
C GLY A 149 16.25 -2.29 11.85
N ASN A 150 15.05 -2.70 12.28
CA ASN A 150 14.55 -2.46 13.62
C ASN A 150 14.60 -3.79 14.39
N PRO A 151 15.69 -4.06 15.15
CA PRO A 151 15.78 -5.25 15.97
C PRO A 151 14.84 -5.04 17.16
N SER A 152 13.60 -5.47 17.03
CA SER A 152 12.79 -5.68 18.22
C SER A 152 13.24 -7.00 18.84
N ASP A 153 14.39 -6.98 19.50
CA ASP A 153 14.93 -8.13 20.23
C ASP A 153 14.00 -8.58 21.39
N ASP A 154 12.92 -7.81 21.66
CA ASP A 154 12.01 -8.01 22.79
C ASP A 154 10.51 -8.08 22.40
N LEU A 155 10.17 -8.13 21.11
CA LEU A 155 8.77 -8.31 20.72
C LEU A 155 8.49 -9.78 20.43
N SER A 156 7.74 -10.44 21.32
CA SER A 156 6.87 -11.54 20.90
C SER A 156 5.86 -10.98 19.89
N MET A 157 6.25 -10.94 18.61
CA MET A 157 5.49 -10.27 17.54
C MET A 157 4.09 -10.87 17.29
N GLY A 158 3.73 -11.93 18.02
CA GLY A 158 2.46 -12.62 17.89
C GLY A 158 2.21 -13.11 16.46
N ALA A 159 0.96 -13.43 16.16
CA ALA A 159 0.56 -13.73 14.80
C ALA A 159 0.66 -12.48 13.92
N PHE A 160 1.17 -12.65 12.69
CA PHE A 160 1.21 -11.58 11.71
C PHE A 160 -0.22 -11.06 11.45
N PRO A 161 -0.44 -9.74 11.49
CA PRO A 161 -1.77 -9.17 11.33
C PRO A 161 -2.39 -9.58 9.99
N LYS A 162 -3.60 -10.12 10.07
CA LYS A 162 -4.43 -10.41 8.91
C LYS A 162 -5.48 -9.31 8.80
N SER A 163 -5.69 -8.81 7.59
CA SER A 163 -6.84 -7.95 7.31
C SER A 163 -8.11 -8.80 7.47
N VAL A 164 -9.01 -8.35 8.34
CA VAL A 164 -10.31 -8.99 8.63
C VAL A 164 -11.35 -8.60 7.58
#